data_AF-A0A536TP92-F1
#
_entry.id   AF-A0A536TP92-F1
#
_cell.length_a   1.000
_cell.length_b   1.000
_cell.length_c   1.000
_cell.angle_alpha   90.00
_cell.angle_beta   90.00
_cell.angle_gamma   90.00
#
_symmetry.space_group_name_H-M   'P 1'
#
loop_
_entity.id
_entity.type
_entity.pdbx_description
1 polymer ?
#
loop_
_entity_poly.entity_id
_entity_poly.type
_entity_poly.pdbx_seq_one_letter_code
_entity_poly.pdbx_strand_id
1 'polypeptide(L)' 'MTAPKRLSGVLAPVVTPFKRDLSPDRARYVRHCKWLLANGCRGLAVFGTNSEANSLSVDERMVLLETLI' A
#
# COMPACT_ATOMS: atom_id res chain seq x y z
N MET A 1 -13.57 -24.59 -15.98
CA MET A 1 -13.00 -23.57 -15.07
C MET A 1 -12.65 -22.36 -15.92
N THR A 2 -13.20 -21.19 -15.63
CA THR A 2 -12.84 -19.93 -16.32
C THR A 2 -11.46 -19.48 -15.87
N ALA A 3 -10.65 -18.97 -16.81
CA ALA A 3 -9.32 -18.46 -16.48
C ALA A 3 -9.43 -17.31 -15.44
N PRO A 4 -8.51 -17.25 -14.46
CA PRO A 4 -8.54 -16.20 -13.44
C PRO A 4 -8.42 -14.82 -14.10
N LYS A 5 -9.19 -13.86 -13.58
CA LYS A 5 -9.18 -12.49 -14.08
C LYS A 5 -7.81 -11.88 -13.81
N ARG A 6 -7.05 -11.59 -14.87
CA ARG A 6 -5.72 -10.99 -14.75
C ARG A 6 -5.81 -9.60 -14.13
N LEU A 7 -4.80 -9.24 -13.33
CA LEU A 7 -4.59 -7.85 -12.90
C LEU A 7 -4.41 -6.97 -14.14
N SER A 8 -5.11 -5.84 -14.18
CA SER A 8 -5.08 -4.90 -15.30
C SER A 8 -5.33 -3.47 -14.84
N GLY A 9 -4.99 -2.51 -15.70
CA GLY A 9 -5.04 -1.08 -15.37
C GLY A 9 -3.77 -0.59 -14.66
N VAL A 10 -3.83 0.64 -14.14
CA VAL A 10 -2.70 1.26 -13.45
C VAL A 10 -2.60 0.73 -12.02
N LEU A 11 -1.46 0.12 -11.68
CA LEU A 11 -1.14 -0.34 -10.32
C LEU A 11 -0.12 0.61 -9.70
N ALA A 12 -0.53 1.39 -8.71
CA ALA A 12 0.35 2.40 -8.12
C ALA A 12 1.33 1.76 -7.12
N PRO A 13 2.65 1.99 -7.26
CA PRO A 13 3.62 1.63 -6.23
C PRO A 13 3.46 2.60 -5.04
N VAL A 14 2.94 2.12 -3.92
CA VAL A 14 2.55 2.98 -2.78
C VAL A 14 3.77 3.35 -1.93
N VAL A 15 3.85 4.59 -1.46
CA VAL A 15 4.84 5.01 -0.45
C VAL A 15 4.33 4.78 0.97
N THR A 16 5.21 4.43 1.91
CA THR A 16 4.85 4.32 3.34
C THR A 16 5.16 5.65 4.03
N PRO A 17 4.14 6.42 4.49
CA PRO A 17 4.38 7.60 5.27
C PRO A 17 4.79 7.23 6.69
N PHE A 18 5.78 7.94 7.24
CA PHE A 18 6.26 7.76 8.60
C PHE A 18 5.93 8.98 9.46
N LYS A 19 5.81 8.76 10.77
CA LYS A 19 5.72 9.82 11.77
C LYS A 19 7.13 10.35 12.08
N ARG A 20 7.20 11.38 12.93
CA ARG A 20 8.50 11.96 13.37
C ARG A 20 9.37 10.98 14.14
N ASP A 21 8.76 10.00 14.82
CA ASP A 21 9.45 8.92 15.53
C ASP A 21 9.83 7.75 14.60
N LEU A 22 9.68 7.92 13.29
CA LEU A 22 9.93 6.92 12.24
C LEU A 22 8.99 5.70 12.29
N SER A 23 7.99 5.68 13.16
CA SER A 23 6.94 4.65 13.11
C SER A 23 6.01 4.89 11.90
N PRO A 24 5.44 3.83 11.28
CA PRO A 24 4.49 4.00 10.19
C PRO A 24 3.24 4.80 10.59
N ASP A 25 2.85 5.77 9.76
CA ASP A 25 1.63 6.55 9.93
C ASP A 25 0.47 5.89 9.19
N ARG A 26 -0.23 4.99 9.89
CA ARG A 26 -1.38 4.22 9.36
C ARG A 26 -2.48 5.12 8.77
N ALA A 27 -2.78 6.25 9.42
CA ALA A 27 -3.85 7.13 8.98
C ALA A 27 -3.48 7.87 7.68
N ARG A 28 -2.24 8.36 7.56
CA ARG A 28 -1.74 8.93 6.30
C ARG A 28 -1.66 7.88 5.21
N TYR A 29 -1.24 6.66 5.55
CA TYR A 29 -1.13 5.56 4.60
C TYR A 29 -2.48 5.23 3.96
N VAL A 30 -3.53 5.01 4.77
CA VAL A 30 -4.89 4.73 4.26
C VAL A 30 -5.43 5.89 3.43
N ARG A 31 -5.24 7.14 3.86
CA ARG A 31 -5.66 8.31 3.07
C ARG A 31 -4.96 8.37 1.72
N HIS A 32 -3.65 8.11 1.68
CA HIS A 32 -2.88 8.10 0.44
C HIS A 32 -3.34 6.98 -0.51
N CYS A 33 -3.53 5.76 0.00
CA CYS A 33 -4.08 4.64 -0.77
C CYS A 33 -5.46 4.95 -1.36
N LYS A 34 -6.38 5.52 -0.56
CA LYS A 34 -7.70 5.94 -1.03
C LYS A 34 -7.62 7.04 -2.08
N TRP A 35 -6.70 8.00 -1.92
CA TRP A 35 -6.48 9.05 -2.90
C TRP A 35 -6.00 8.47 -4.24
N LEU A 36 -5.04 7.54 -4.24
CA LEU A 36 -4.55 6.90 -5.47
C LEU A 36 -5.68 6.20 -6.23
N LEU A 37 -6.51 5.43 -5.52
CA LEU A 37 -7.67 4.75 -6.10
C LEU A 37 -8.71 5.74 -6.65
N ALA A 38 -8.99 6.81 -5.92
CA ALA A 38 -9.90 7.87 -6.35
C ALA A 38 -9.39 8.64 -7.58
N ASN A 39 -8.08 8.62 -7.84
CA ASN A 39 -7.43 9.34 -8.95
C ASN A 39 -7.03 8.41 -10.11
N GLY A 40 -7.76 7.31 -10.30
CA GLY A 40 -7.68 6.49 -11.51
C GLY A 40 -6.75 5.27 -11.42
N CYS A 41 -6.12 5.02 -10.28
CA CYS A 41 -5.42 3.76 -10.07
C CYS A 41 -6.42 2.62 -9.90
N ARG A 42 -6.22 1.51 -10.62
CA ARG A 42 -7.06 0.32 -10.54
C ARG A 42 -6.67 -0.59 -9.38
N GLY A 43 -5.44 -0.48 -8.90
CA GLY A 43 -4.93 -1.23 -7.76
C GLY A 43 -3.70 -0.60 -7.14
N LEU A 44 -3.26 -1.20 -6.04
CA LEU A 44 -2.14 -0.73 -5.22
C LEU A 44 -1.10 -1.83 -5.14
N ALA A 45 0.14 -1.52 -5.51
CA ALA A 45 1.31 -2.36 -5.28
C ALA A 45 1.98 -1.88 -3.99
N VAL A 46 1.62 -2.53 -2.88
CA VAL A 46 2.09 -2.21 -1.53
C VAL A 46 3.31 -3.06 -1.16
N PHE A 47 4.14 -2.54 -0.26
CA PHE A 47 5.32 -3.22 0.27
C PHE A 47 6.35 -3.65 -0.80
N GLY A 48 6.48 -2.83 -1.85
CA GLY A 48 7.61 -2.89 -2.77
C GLY A 48 8.80 -2.06 -2.28
N THR A 49 9.84 -1.93 -3.11
CA THR A 49 10.99 -1.04 -2.82
C THR A 49 10.56 0.41 -2.62
N ASN A 50 9.61 0.90 -3.45
CA ASN A 50 9.04 2.24 -3.31
C ASN A 50 8.27 2.46 -1.99
N SER A 51 7.84 1.37 -1.35
CA SER A 51 7.18 1.42 -0.04
C SER A 51 8.16 1.38 1.13
N GLU A 52 9.47 1.32 0.86
CA GLU A 52 10.52 1.07 1.86
C GLU A 52 10.30 -0.24 2.63
N ALA A 53 9.82 -1.29 1.96
CA ALA A 53 9.45 -2.54 2.62
C ALA A 53 10.61 -3.22 3.36
N ASN A 54 11.85 -3.03 2.92
CA ASN A 54 13.04 -3.56 3.59
C ASN A 54 13.38 -2.81 4.90
N SER A 55 12.82 -1.61 5.10
CA SER A 55 12.96 -0.83 6.33
C SER A 55 11.86 -1.15 7.35
N LEU A 56 10.87 -1.97 6.98
CA LEU A 56 9.74 -2.35 7.82
C LEU A 56 9.87 -3.80 8.29
N SER A 57 9.57 -4.02 9.56
CA SER A 57 9.38 -5.38 10.08
C SER A 57 8.20 -6.09 9.38
N VAL A 58 8.12 -7.41 9.57
CA VAL A 58 6.95 -8.18 9.11
C VAL A 58 5.68 -7.68 9.82
N ASP A 59 5.75 -7.46 11.12
CA ASP A 59 4.60 -7.02 11.93
C ASP A 59 4.08 -5.65 11.49
N GLU A 60 4.97 -4.69 11.21
CA GLU A 60 4.57 -3.38 10.68
C GLU A 60 3.86 -3.49 9.33
N ARG A 61 4.35 -4.36 8.44
CA ARG A 61 3.71 -4.59 7.13
C ARG A 61 2.35 -5.26 7.28
N MET A 62 2.22 -6.25 8.17
CA MET A 62 0.95 -6.92 8.44
C MET A 62 -0.09 -5.94 9.00
N VAL A 63 0.30 -5.12 9.98
CA VAL A 63 -0.56 -4.09 10.53
C VAL A 63 -1.01 -3.09 9.47
N LEU A 64 -0.11 -2.62 8.59
CA LEU A 64 -0.47 -1.71 7.51
C LEU A 64 -1.40 -2.40 6.50
N LEU A 65 -1.17 -3.67 6.18
CA LEU A 65 -2.02 -4.45 5.29
C LEU A 65 -3.44 -4.58 5.84
N GLU A 66 -3.57 -4.93 7.12
CA GLU A 66 -4.86 -5.05 7.81
C GLU A 66 -5.64 -3.73 7.78
N THR A 67 -4.97 -2.58 7.85
CA THR A 67 -5.65 -1.27 7.77
C THR A 67 -6.23 -0.92 6.38
N LEU A 68 -5.92 -1.70 5.34
CA LEU A 68 -6.46 -1.51 3.99
C LEU A 68 -7.70 -2.35 3.69
N ILE A 69 -8.05 -3.31 4.56
CA ILE A 69 -9.19 -4.22 4.39
C ILE A 69 -10.43 -3.68 5.10
#